data_AF-A0A8T5QTM2-F1
#
_entry.id   AF-A0A8T5QTM2-F1
#
_cell.length_a   1.000
_cell.length_b   1.000
_cell.length_c   1.000
_cell.angle_alpha   90.00
_cell.angle_beta   90.00
_cell.angle_gamma   90.00
#
_symmetry.space_group_name_H-M   'P 1'
#
loop_
_entity.id
_entity.type
_entity.pdbx_description
1 polymer ?
#
loop_
_entity_poly.entity_id
_entity_poly.type
_entity_poly.pdbx_seq_one_letter_code
_entity_poly.pdbx_strand_id
1 'polypeptide(L)'
;MAFAIDTVQSLNLVLCVAILALGYWGYKVQKNKMSLFVGIAFGLFGISHLIGILGYGAELESIMVIVRLVGYLIVIFALYKIGIKKK
;
A
#
# COMPACT_ATOMS: atom_id res chain seq x y z
N MET A 1 -12.43 -9.77 23.28
CA MET A 1 -11.77 -9.34 22.03
C MET A 1 -11.81 -7.83 21.99
N ALA A 2 -10.70 -7.18 22.35
CA ALA A 2 -10.62 -5.72 22.37
C ALA A 2 -10.31 -5.25 20.93
N PHE A 3 -11.00 -4.22 20.46
CA PHE A 3 -10.51 -3.39 19.36
C PHE A 3 -9.19 -2.78 19.83
N ALA A 4 -8.07 -3.46 19.58
CA ALA A 4 -6.75 -2.90 19.72
C ALA A 4 -6.57 -1.96 18.54
N ILE A 5 -7.00 -0.71 18.69
CA ILE A 5 -6.57 0.38 17.82
C ILE A 5 -5.10 0.59 18.13
N ASP A 6 -4.26 -0.26 17.56
CA ASP A 6 -2.82 -0.07 17.59
C ASP A 6 -2.54 1.23 16.84
N THR A 7 -2.02 2.23 17.56
CA THR A 7 -1.67 3.54 17.00
C THR A 7 -0.84 3.39 15.72
N VAL A 8 0.00 2.35 15.66
CA VAL A 8 0.80 1.97 14.49
C VAL A 8 -0.06 1.57 13.29
N GLN A 9 -1.07 0.72 13.46
CA GLN A 9 -1.91 0.27 12.35
C GLN A 9 -2.78 1.40 11.80
N SER A 10 -3.34 2.23 12.68
CA SER A 10 -4.14 3.40 12.25
C SER A 10 -3.28 4.43 11.52
N LEU A 11 -2.07 4.71 12.01
CA LEU A 11 -1.15 5.62 11.34
C LEU A 11 -0.76 5.09 9.96
N ASN A 12 -0.42 3.81 9.86
CA ASN A 12 -0.09 3.17 8.58
C ASN A 12 -1.26 3.19 7.60
N LEU A 13 -2.49 3.02 8.06
CA LEU A 13 -3.68 3.13 7.21
C LEU A 13 -3.83 4.54 6.65
N VAL A 14 -3.70 5.57 7.50
CA VAL A 14 -3.78 6.98 7.07
C VAL A 14 -2.72 7.30 6.03
N LEU A 15 -1.48 6.85 6.26
CA LEU A 15 -0.38 7.03 5.31
C LEU A 15 -0.62 6.29 3.99
N CYS A 16 -1.15 5.06 4.04
CA CYS A 16 -1.50 4.30 2.83
C CYS A 16 -2.55 5.04 2.00
N VAL A 17 -3.57 5.61 2.64
CA VAL A 17 -4.61 6.41 1.96
C VAL A 17 -4.03 7.69 1.37
N ALA A 18 -3.17 8.40 2.11
CA ALA A 18 -2.51 9.60 1.61
C ALA A 18 -1.63 9.30 0.40
N ILE A 19 -0.84 8.22 0.43
CA ILE A 19 0.03 7.82 -0.68
C ILE A 19 -0.78 7.33 -1.88
N LEU A 20 -1.89 6.61 -1.65
CA LEU A 20 -2.81 6.22 -2.72
C LEU A 20 -3.41 7.45 -3.42
N ALA A 21 -3.84 8.46 -2.64
CA ALA A 21 -4.35 9.72 -3.17
C ALA A 21 -3.28 10.48 -3.98
N LEU A 22 -2.06 10.57 -3.45
CA LEU A 22 -0.93 11.20 -4.15
C LEU A 22 -0.51 10.42 -5.40
N GLY A 23 -0.54 9.08 -5.38
CA GLY A 23 -0.25 8.23 -6.54
C GLY A 23 -1.28 8.42 -7.65
N TYR A 24 -2.57 8.51 -7.29
CA TYR A 24 -3.65 8.81 -8.22
C TYR A 24 -3.54 10.23 -8.80
N TRP A 25 -3.25 11.23 -7.96
CA TRP A 25 -3.04 12.60 -8.41
C TRP A 25 -1.83 12.68 -9.35
N GLY A 26 -0.70 12.06 -8.99
CA GLY A 26 0.51 12.00 -9.82
C GLY A 26 0.25 11.38 -11.20
N TYR A 27 -0.59 10.34 -11.27
CA TYR A 27 -1.04 9.79 -12.55
C TYR A 27 -1.87 10.78 -13.36
N LYS A 28 -2.83 11.47 -12.72
CA LYS A 28 -3.71 12.43 -13.39
C LYS A 28 -2.96 13.64 -13.94
N VAL A 29 -1.97 14.15 -13.21
CA VAL A 29 -1.22 15.37 -13.59
C VAL A 29 -0.06 15.07 -14.53
N GLN A 30 0.72 14.03 -14.28
CA GLN A 30 1.95 13.76 -15.05
C GLN A 30 1.80 12.64 -16.10
N LYS A 31 0.62 11.99 -16.20
CA LYS A 31 0.42 10.73 -16.97
C LYS A 31 1.46 9.66 -16.65
N ASN A 32 2.10 9.76 -15.49
CA ASN A 32 3.16 8.87 -15.11
C ASN A 32 2.55 7.57 -14.57
N LYS A 33 2.53 6.55 -15.43
CA LYS A 33 2.05 5.20 -15.08
C LYS A 33 2.72 4.66 -13.81
N MET A 34 3.92 5.13 -13.47
CA MET A 34 4.66 4.69 -12.29
C MET A 34 4.06 5.19 -10.98
N SER A 35 3.57 6.43 -10.92
CA SER A 35 2.88 6.96 -9.73
C SER A 35 1.60 6.18 -9.42
N LEU A 36 0.93 5.67 -10.45
CA LEU A 36 -0.23 4.79 -10.30
C LEU A 36 0.16 3.45 -9.68
N PHE A 37 1.26 2.81 -10.13
CA PHE A 37 1.73 1.54 -9.57
C PHE A 37 2.09 1.66 -8.08
N VAL A 38 2.77 2.75 -7.70
CA VAL A 38 3.08 3.02 -6.28
C VAL A 38 1.78 3.22 -5.49
N GLY A 39 0.83 4.01 -6.01
CA GLY A 39 -0.47 4.21 -5.37
C GLY A 39 -1.22 2.90 -5.15
N ILE A 40 -1.31 2.04 -6.17
CA ILE A 40 -1.97 0.72 -6.09
C ILE A 40 -1.29 -0.18 -5.06
N ALA A 41 0.04 -0.18 -5.01
CA ALA A 41 0.77 -0.96 -4.01
C ALA A 41 0.44 -0.52 -2.58
N PHE A 42 0.43 0.80 -2.32
CA PHE A 42 0.02 1.34 -1.02
C PHE A 42 -1.46 1.12 -0.72
N GLY A 43 -2.33 1.04 -1.74
CA GLY A 43 -3.72 0.61 -1.58
C GLY A 43 -3.84 -0.82 -1.09
N LEU A 44 -3.07 -1.75 -1.66
CA LEU A 44 -2.97 -3.15 -1.19
C LEU A 44 -2.48 -3.22 0.26
N PHE A 45 -1.48 -2.42 0.62
CA PHE A 45 -1.05 -2.29 2.02
C PHE A 45 -2.17 -1.76 2.93
N GLY A 46 -2.94 -0.77 2.47
CA GLY A 46 -4.09 -0.23 3.20
C GLY A 46 -5.15 -1.29 3.50
N ILE A 47 -5.46 -2.16 2.53
CA ILE A 47 -6.40 -3.29 2.71
C ILE A 47 -5.91 -4.23 3.81
N SER A 48 -4.61 -4.56 3.82
CA SER A 48 -4.03 -5.39 4.88
C SER A 48 -4.19 -4.76 6.27
N HIS A 49 -4.00 -3.44 6.40
CA HIS A 49 -4.18 -2.75 7.68
C HIS A 49 -5.66 -2.66 8.10
N LEU A 50 -6.58 -2.50 7.15
CA LEU A 50 -8.02 -2.56 7.43
C LEU A 50 -8.43 -3.92 8.01
N ILE A 51 -7.94 -5.03 7.43
CA ILE A 51 -8.21 -6.38 7.94
C ILE A 51 -7.70 -6.55 9.38
N GLY A 52 -6.52 -6.00 9.67
CA GLY A 52 -5.96 -5.97 11.03
C GLY A 52 -6.84 -5.20 12.02
N ILE A 53 -7.27 -3.98 11.66
CA ILE A 53 -8.13 -3.12 12.49
C ILE A 53 -9.53 -3.72 12.69
N LEU A 54 -10.05 -4.44 11.70
CA LEU A 54 -11.34 -5.14 11.78
C LEU A 54 -11.29 -6.38 12.70
N GLY A 55 -10.12 -6.73 13.24
CA GLY A 55 -9.95 -7.84 14.19
C GLY A 55 -9.75 -9.21 13.52
N TYR A 56 -9.69 -9.27 12.20
CA TYR A 56 -9.47 -10.51 11.44
C TYR A 56 -7.98 -10.84 11.21
N GLY A 57 -7.08 -10.14 11.89
CA GLY A 57 -5.63 -10.26 11.67
C GLY A 57 -5.07 -11.67 11.90
N ALA A 58 -5.63 -12.42 12.87
CA ALA A 58 -5.18 -13.78 13.18
C ALA A 58 -5.73 -14.82 12.19
N GLU A 59 -6.96 -14.65 11.70
CA GLU A 59 -7.58 -15.58 10.75
C GLU A 59 -7.05 -15.39 9.32
N LEU A 60 -6.72 -14.15 8.95
CA LEU A 60 -6.22 -13.79 7.62
C LEU A 60 -4.72 -13.43 7.62
N GLU A 61 -3.94 -13.85 8.62
CA GLU A 61 -2.52 -13.50 8.72
C GLU A 61 -1.75 -13.87 7.44
N SER A 62 -1.95 -15.10 6.94
CA SER A 62 -1.31 -15.59 5.72
C SER A 62 -1.69 -14.73 4.49
N ILE A 63 -2.95 -14.31 4.39
CA ILE A 63 -3.43 -13.44 3.29
C ILE A 63 -2.80 -12.06 3.42
N MET A 64 -2.74 -11.49 4.63
CA MET A 64 -2.10 -10.20 4.88
C MET A 64 -0.61 -10.21 4.50
N VAL A 65 0.11 -11.29 4.81
CA VAL A 65 1.52 -11.45 4.42
C VAL A 65 1.66 -11.50 2.90
N ILE A 66 0.83 -12.28 2.20
CA ILE A 66 0.85 -12.37 0.74
C ILE A 66 0.57 -11.00 0.10
N VAL A 67 -0.47 -10.29 0.55
CA VAL A 67 -0.82 -8.96 0.05
C VAL A 67 0.32 -7.97 0.24
N ARG A 68 0.97 -7.99 1.41
CA ARG A 68 2.14 -7.14 1.71
C ARG A 68 3.31 -7.48 0.80
N LEU A 69 3.60 -8.77 0.60
CA LEU A 69 4.67 -9.24 -0.26
C LEU A 69 4.47 -8.79 -1.71
N VAL A 70 3.26 -8.95 -2.24
CA VAL A 70 2.89 -8.45 -3.58
C VAL A 70 3.02 -6.92 -3.64
N GLY A 71 2.57 -6.21 -2.61
CA GLY A 71 2.74 -4.76 -2.49
C GLY A 71 4.20 -4.33 -2.58
N TYR A 72 5.10 -4.97 -1.80
CA TYR A 72 6.53 -4.68 -1.85
C TYR A 72 7.13 -4.96 -3.24
N LEU A 73 6.76 -6.07 -3.89
CA LEU A 73 7.22 -6.38 -5.24
C LEU A 73 6.78 -5.33 -6.26
N ILE A 74 5.55 -4.82 -6.16
CA ILE A 74 5.06 -3.73 -7.02
C ILE A 74 5.86 -2.44 -6.78
N VAL A 75 6.14 -2.10 -5.51
CA VAL A 75 6.98 -0.92 -5.19
C VAL A 75 8.39 -1.09 -5.72
N ILE A 76 9.02 -2.25 -5.54
CA ILE A 76 10.36 -2.55 -6.05
C ILE A 76 10.37 -2.44 -7.58
N PHE A 77 9.40 -3.04 -8.28
CA PHE A 77 9.27 -2.94 -9.72
C PHE A 77 9.05 -1.49 -10.18
N ALA A 78 8.21 -0.74 -9.45
CA ALA A 78 7.95 0.65 -9.74
C ALA A 78 9.22 1.50 -9.61
N LEU A 79 9.96 1.35 -8.51
CA LEU A 79 11.21 2.07 -8.27
C LEU A 79 12.32 1.65 -9.24
N TYR A 80 12.47 0.34 -9.51
CA TYR A 80 13.43 -0.18 -10.48
C TYR A 80 13.21 0.44 -11.86
N LYS A 81 11.97 0.48 -12.32
CA LYS A 81 11.63 1.07 -13.62
C LYS A 81 11.70 2.60 -13.63
N ILE A 82 11.53 3.29 -12.50
CA ILE A 82 11.82 4.73 -12.40
C ILE A 82 13.34 4.98 -12.47
N GLY A 83 14.12 4.24 -11.68
CA GLY A 83 15.56 4.43 -11.54
C GLY A 83 16.37 3.99 -12.77
N ILE A 84 15.93 2.93 -13.46
CA ILE A 84 16.59 2.44 -14.67
C ILE A 84 16.11 3.15 -15.93
N LYS A 85 14.96 3.84 -15.91
CA LYS A 85 14.56 4.71 -17.02
C LYS A 85 15.29 6.05 -16.94
N LYS A 86 16.61 5.99 -17.00
CA LYS A 86 17.50 7.11 -17.31
C LYS A 86 18.21 6.81 -18.63
N LYS A 87 17.45 6.90 -19.72
CA LYS A 87 17.87 7.26 -21.09
C LYS A 87 16.66 7.20 -22.01
#